data_AF-A0A2V6GMM5-F1
#
_entry.id   AF-A0A2V6GMM5-F1
#
_cell.length_a   1.000
_cell.length_b   1.000
_cell.length_c   1.000
_cell.angle_alpha   90.00
_cell.angle_beta   90.00
_cell.angle_gamma   90.00
#
_symmetry.space_group_name_H-M   'P 1'
#
loop_
_entity.id
_entity.type
_entity.pdbx_description
1 polymer ?
#
loop_
_entity_poly.entity_id
_entity_poly.type
_entity_poly.pdbx_seq_one_letter_code
_entity_poly.pdbx_strand_id
1 'polypeptide(L)' 'MKIIIAAAAALSLSISNTFATSQDDSFQKVAHDYVEQYLQANPEQATELGDHRFDGELTDYSAEARAKDL' A
#
# COMPACT_ATOMS: atom_id res chain seq x y z
N MET A 1 37.21 -29.15 -1.67
CA MET A 1 35.89 -29.51 -1.08
C MET A 1 35.54 -28.70 0.16
N LYS A 2 36.34 -28.73 1.24
CA LYS A 2 36.06 -27.98 2.48
C LYS A 2 35.82 -26.47 2.29
N ILE A 3 36.62 -25.82 1.45
CA ILE A 3 36.50 -24.37 1.17
C ILE A 3 35.21 -24.06 0.40
N ILE A 4 34.82 -24.93 -0.54
CA ILE A 4 33.58 -24.78 -1.32
C ILE A 4 32.35 -24.95 -0.42
N ILE A 5 32.39 -25.91 0.52
CA ILE A 5 31.32 -26.15 1.49
C ILE A 5 31.20 -24.97 2.47
N ALA A 6 32.33 -24.42 2.95
CA ALA A 6 32.34 -23.26 3.83
C ALA A 6 31.83 -21.99 3.12
N ALA A 7 32.22 -21.79 1.85
CA ALA A 7 31.74 -20.67 1.05
C ALA A 7 30.24 -20.77 0.74
N ALA A 8 29.73 -21.97 0.43
CA ALA A 8 28.31 -22.21 0.20
C ALA A 8 27.47 -21.99 1.47
N ALA A 9 27.98 -22.38 2.65
CA ALA A 9 27.32 -22.16 3.94
C ALA A 9 27.29 -20.68 4.35
N ALA A 10 28.35 -19.91 4.03
CA ALA A 10 28.36 -18.46 4.25
C ALA A 10 27.40 -17.71 3.31
N LEU A 11 27.26 -18.19 2.07
CA LEU A 11 26.34 -17.62 1.09
C LEU A 11 24.88 -17.88 1.44
N SER A 12 24.55 -19.04 2.03
CA SER A 12 23.19 -19.33 2.51
C SER A 12 22.80 -18.56 3.77
N LEU A 13 23.77 -18.08 4.58
CA LEU A 13 23.51 -17.12 5.68
C LEU A 13 23.24 -15.70 5.18
N SER A 14 23.49 -15.40 3.91
CA SER A 14 23.29 -14.07 3.31
C SER A 14 21.85 -13.85 2.82
N ILE A 15 20.98 -14.87 2.94
CA ILE A 15 19.55 -14.74 2.65
C ILE A 15 18.88 -14.17 3.91
N SER A 16 19.08 -12.89 4.15
CA SER A 16 18.37 -12.16 5.20
C SER A 16 16.91 -12.03 4.80
N ASN A 17 16.02 -12.80 5.42
CA ASN A 17 14.60 -12.47 5.41
C ASN A 17 14.42 -11.16 6.17
N THR A 18 14.24 -10.06 5.44
CA THR A 18 13.82 -8.79 6.03
C THR A 18 12.35 -8.90 6.39
N PHE A 19 12.07 -9.11 7.67
CA PHE A 19 10.69 -9.05 8.18
C PHE A 19 10.23 -7.59 8.25
N ALA A 20 8.92 -7.38 8.05
CA ALA A 20 8.30 -6.09 8.29
C ALA A 20 8.59 -5.64 9.74
N THR A 21 8.86 -4.36 9.88
CA THR A 21 9.07 -3.67 11.13
C THR A 21 7.79 -2.97 11.57
N SER A 22 7.74 -2.48 12.81
CA SER A 22 6.61 -1.67 13.27
C SER A 22 6.47 -0.34 12.52
N GLN A 23 7.54 0.15 11.87
CA GLN A 23 7.47 1.31 10.99
C GLN A 23 6.73 0.98 9.70
N ASP A 24 6.90 -0.23 9.16
CA ASP A 24 6.17 -0.70 7.98
C ASP A 24 4.68 -0.81 8.27
N ASP A 25 4.30 -1.33 9.44
CA ASP A 25 2.89 -1.38 9.87
C ASP A 25 2.27 0.03 9.96
N SER A 26 3.04 0.97 10.51
CA SER A 26 2.61 2.36 10.65
C SER A 26 2.41 3.03 9.28
N PHE A 27 3.33 2.77 8.34
CA PHE A 27 3.22 3.23 6.97
C PHE A 27 2.03 2.59 6.25
N GLN A 28 1.88 1.27 6.36
CA GLN A 28 0.78 0.53 5.76
C GLN A 28 -0.58 1.08 6.22
N LYS A 29 -0.71 1.41 7.51
CA LYS A 29 -1.93 2.03 8.03
C LYS A 29 -2.22 3.38 7.36
N VAL A 30 -1.23 4.26 7.28
CA VAL A 30 -1.40 5.58 6.66
C VAL A 30 -1.74 5.45 5.17
N ALA A 31 -1.03 4.58 4.45
CA ALA A 31 -1.28 4.31 3.04
C ALA A 31 -2.69 3.76 2.80
N HIS A 32 -3.12 2.80 3.62
CA HIS A 32 -4.47 2.26 3.59
C HIS A 32 -5.52 3.35 3.83
N ASP A 33 -5.39 4.12 4.90
CA ASP A 33 -6.36 5.15 5.26
C ASP A 33 -6.47 6.23 4.18
N TYR A 34 -5.33 6.58 3.55
CA TYR A 34 -5.31 7.50 2.42
C TYR A 34 -6.06 6.93 1.20
N VAL A 35 -5.77 5.68 0.82
CA VAL A 35 -6.44 5.04 -0.33
C VAL A 35 -7.94 4.94 -0.09
N GLU A 36 -8.38 4.52 1.08
CA GLU A 36 -9.81 4.42 1.39
C GLU A 36 -10.50 5.79 1.32
N GLN A 37 -9.90 6.84 1.89
CA GLN A 37 -10.45 8.21 1.80
C GLN A 37 -10.47 8.71 0.35
N TYR A 38 -9.42 8.46 -0.41
CA TYR A 38 -9.33 8.85 -1.82
C TYR A 38 -10.42 8.18 -2.65
N LEU A 39 -10.62 6.87 -2.51
CA LEU A 39 -11.64 6.13 -3.28
C LEU A 39 -13.06 6.54 -2.88
N GLN A 40 -13.29 6.84 -1.60
CA GLN A 40 -14.57 7.38 -1.14
C GLN A 40 -14.85 8.77 -1.74
N ALA A 41 -13.84 9.63 -1.88
CA ALA A 41 -14.00 10.95 -2.50
C ALA A 41 -14.08 10.90 -4.04
N ASN A 42 -13.60 9.81 -4.67
CA ASN A 42 -13.49 9.62 -6.12
C ASN A 42 -14.14 8.28 -6.54
N PRO A 43 -15.48 8.13 -6.41
CA PRO A 43 -16.17 6.85 -6.61
C PRO A 43 -15.99 6.26 -8.02
N GLU A 44 -15.80 7.09 -9.04
CA GLU A 44 -15.50 6.65 -10.41
C GLU A 44 -14.12 5.99 -10.51
N GLN A 45 -13.13 6.46 -9.75
CA GLN A 45 -11.81 5.83 -9.67
C GLN A 45 -11.86 4.50 -8.90
N ALA A 46 -12.70 4.41 -7.86
CA ALA A 46 -12.98 3.14 -7.20
C ALA A 46 -13.55 2.11 -8.19
N THR A 47 -14.52 2.53 -9.00
CA THR A 47 -15.12 1.70 -10.06
C THR A 47 -14.06 1.24 -11.07
N GLU A 48 -13.19 2.13 -11.52
CA GLU A 48 -12.11 1.81 -12.48
C GLU A 48 -11.12 0.76 -11.94
N LEU A 49 -10.88 0.78 -10.62
CA LEU A 49 -10.04 -0.21 -9.92
C LEU A 49 -10.79 -1.52 -9.56
N GLY A 50 -12.08 -1.61 -9.87
CA GLY A 50 -12.94 -2.77 -9.58
C GLY A 50 -13.56 -2.77 -8.18
N ASP A 51 -13.45 -1.66 -7.45
CA ASP A 51 -14.13 -1.45 -6.17
C ASP A 51 -15.52 -0.85 -6.40
N HIS A 52 -16.51 -1.74 -6.47
CA HIS A 52 -17.90 -1.39 -6.76
C HIS A 52 -18.71 -0.93 -5.55
N ARG A 53 -18.07 -0.64 -4.40
CA ARG A 53 -18.76 -0.18 -3.19
C ARG A 53 -19.51 1.15 -3.42
N PHE A 54 -19.09 1.95 -4.39
CA PHE A 54 -19.55 3.34 -4.61
C PHE A 54 -20.21 3.59 -5.98
N ASP A 55 -20.60 2.55 -6.74
CA ASP A 55 -21.15 2.69 -8.11
C ASP A 55 -22.42 3.57 -8.21
N GLY A 56 -23.10 3.83 -7.09
CA GLY A 56 -24.28 4.70 -7.02
C GLY A 56 -23.97 6.18 -6.74
N GLU A 57 -22.70 6.54 -6.62
CA GLU A 57 -22.22 7.86 -6.21
C GLU A 57 -21.44 8.55 -7.33
N LEU A 58 -21.29 9.88 -7.25
CA LEU A 58 -20.48 10.67 -8.17
C LEU A 58 -19.58 11.60 -7.38
N THR A 59 -18.40 11.92 -7.93
CA THR A 59 -17.47 12.88 -7.31
C THR A 59 -18.16 14.22 -7.06
N ASP A 60 -18.05 14.75 -5.83
CA ASP A 60 -18.50 16.10 -5.48
C ASP A 60 -17.45 17.14 -5.90
N TYR A 61 -17.73 17.88 -6.98
CA TYR A 61 -16.84 18.93 -7.51
C TYR A 61 -17.04 20.31 -6.87
N SER A 62 -17.79 20.43 -5.76
CA SER A 62 -17.98 21.69 -5.04
C SER A 62 -16.65 22.29 -4.55
N ALA A 63 -16.66 23.58 -4.22
CA ALA A 63 -15.46 24.24 -3.68
C ALA A 63 -15.13 23.69 -2.28
N GLU A 64 -16.17 23.37 -1.51
CA GLU A 64 -16.10 22.83 -0.17
C GLU A 64 -15.52 21.42 -0.17
N ALA A 65 -15.89 20.57 -1.13
CA ALA A 65 -15.30 19.24 -1.28
C ALA A 65 -13.82 19.31 -1.64
N ARG A 66 -13.46 20.09 -2.67
CA ARG A 66 -12.04 20.25 -3.09
C ARG A 66 -11.15 20.87 -2.02
N ALA A 67 -11.70 21.69 -1.14
CA ALA A 67 -10.95 22.26 -0.02
C ALA A 67 -10.63 21.22 1.08
N LYS A 68 -11.33 20.08 1.12
CA LYS A 68 -11.05 18.98 2.05
C LYS A 68 -9.98 18.02 1.53
N ASP A 69 -9.74 18.01 0.22
CA ASP A 69 -8.73 17.15 -0.43
C ASP A 69 -7.30 17.73 -0.37
N LEU A 70 -7.14 19.00 0.04
CA LEU A 70 -5.87 19.74 0.15
C LEU A 70 -5.35 19.80 1.60
#